data_AF-A0A9E4FPN0-F1
#
_entry.id   AF-A0A9E4FPN0-F1
#
_cell.length_a   1.000
_cell.length_b   1.000
_cell.length_c   1.000
_cell.angle_alpha   90.00
_cell.angle_beta   90.00
_cell.angle_gamma   90.00
#
_symmetry.space_group_name_H-M   'P 1'
#
loop_
_entity.id
_entity.type
_entity.pdbx_description
1 polymer ?
#
loop_
_entity_poly.entity_id
_entity_poly.type
_entity_poly.pdbx_seq_one_letter_code
_entity_poly.pdbx_strand_id
1 'polypeptide(L)'
;MTGRASTSGMDLVNLALLALPLMVATSVINSAGWISGLPPLPIIAALSLFAAAFLLQTNLPRMLSHALTFLFGIGAAFLLGAWTIGGLAGPHDLVGELGTWFQAIGSADGDRGEASMGVALTAMTIWVAYGTVWQARRRARALAALVPSFVMLLVALAFLPEEYYWYLPAFLIASAPALVFKKEQLWGHERSRRSHSINARPEETRILSPSNAFIPATIIALAVLITWFLPAPGEPVLALPESFEDSLYVLEENWAVLFQGVPDRK
;
A
#
# COMPACT_ATOMS: atom_id res chain seq x y z
N MET A 1 -5.34 30.71 -22.44
CA MET A 1 -6.46 29.76 -22.29
C MET A 1 -5.91 28.34 -22.33
N THR A 2 -5.57 27.78 -21.18
CA THR A 2 -5.14 26.38 -21.08
C THR A 2 -6.40 25.51 -21.10
N GLY A 3 -6.62 24.77 -22.19
CA GLY A 3 -7.70 23.80 -22.26
C GLY A 3 -7.62 22.86 -21.07
N ARG A 4 -8.61 22.94 -20.17
CA ARG A 4 -8.84 21.91 -19.15
C ARG A 4 -9.10 20.63 -19.93
N ALA A 5 -8.08 19.80 -20.08
CA ALA A 5 -8.26 18.41 -20.47
C ALA A 5 -9.36 17.89 -19.54
N SER A 6 -10.49 17.50 -20.12
CA SER A 6 -11.55 16.79 -19.44
C SER A 6 -10.87 15.68 -18.64
N THR A 7 -10.71 15.90 -17.33
CA THR A 7 -10.21 14.88 -16.43
C THR A 7 -11.36 13.90 -16.36
N SER A 8 -11.38 12.94 -17.29
CA SER A 8 -12.30 11.82 -17.23
C SER A 8 -12.16 11.28 -15.81
N GLY A 9 -13.23 11.37 -15.03
CA GLY A 9 -13.24 10.84 -13.68
C GLY A 9 -12.63 9.44 -13.71
N MET A 10 -11.85 9.11 -12.69
CA MET A 10 -11.38 7.74 -12.55
C MET A 10 -12.59 6.81 -12.64
N ASP A 11 -12.63 6.00 -13.69
CA ASP A 11 -13.73 5.08 -13.93
C ASP A 11 -13.86 4.15 -12.72
N LEU A 12 -15.09 3.92 -12.29
CA LEU A 12 -15.42 3.02 -11.18
C LEU A 12 -14.81 1.64 -11.43
N VAL A 13 -14.73 1.21 -12.70
CA VAL A 13 -14.06 -0.03 -13.09
C VAL A 13 -12.58 0.00 -12.69
N ASN A 14 -11.84 1.04 -13.06
CA ASN A 14 -10.42 1.15 -12.72
C ASN A 14 -10.19 1.18 -11.20
N LEU A 15 -11.08 1.86 -10.47
CA LEU A 15 -11.02 1.91 -9.01
C LEU A 15 -11.28 0.53 -8.39
N ALA A 16 -12.29 -0.20 -8.88
CA ALA A 16 -12.59 -1.56 -8.44
C ALA A 16 -11.41 -2.51 -8.72
N LEU A 17 -10.77 -2.39 -9.88
CA LEU A 17 -9.59 -3.20 -10.22
C LEU A 17 -8.38 -2.88 -9.34
N LEU A 18 -8.18 -1.61 -8.96
CA LEU A 18 -7.14 -1.21 -8.00
C LEU A 18 -7.47 -1.62 -6.55
N ALA A 19 -8.75 -1.86 -6.24
CA ALA A 19 -9.17 -2.34 -4.92
C ALA A 19 -8.71 -3.78 -4.66
N LEU A 20 -8.76 -4.65 -5.66
CA LEU A 20 -8.38 -6.06 -5.51
C LEU A 20 -6.99 -6.28 -4.87
N PRO A 21 -5.89 -5.72 -5.36
CA PRO A 21 -4.57 -5.92 -4.76
C PRO A 21 -4.47 -5.31 -3.37
N LEU A 22 -5.13 -4.18 -3.10
CA LEU A 22 -5.16 -3.61 -1.76
C LEU A 22 -5.95 -4.51 -0.80
N MET A 23 -7.07 -5.08 -1.25
CA MET A 23 -7.85 -6.04 -0.46
C MET A 23 -7.00 -7.25 -0.09
N VAL A 24 -6.24 -7.83 -1.03
CA VAL A 24 -5.30 -8.93 -0.74
C VAL A 24 -4.29 -8.52 0.34
N ALA A 25 -3.65 -7.36 0.19
CA ALA A 25 -2.67 -6.86 1.15
C ALA A 25 -3.27 -6.69 2.56
N THR A 26 -4.49 -6.16 2.65
CA THR A 26 -5.20 -5.98 3.93
C THR A 26 -5.77 -7.28 4.49
N SER A 27 -6.09 -8.26 3.63
CA SER A 27 -6.61 -9.56 4.04
C SER A 27 -5.55 -10.39 4.74
N VAL A 28 -4.27 -10.27 4.36
CA VAL A 28 -3.14 -10.87 5.09
C VAL A 28 -3.17 -10.47 6.56
N ILE A 29 -3.21 -9.15 6.80
CA ILE A 29 -3.20 -8.57 8.14
C ILE A 29 -4.44 -9.00 8.92
N ASN A 30 -5.60 -9.02 8.26
CA ASN A 30 -6.85 -9.43 8.89
C ASN A 30 -6.86 -10.93 9.23
N SER A 31 -6.33 -11.77 8.36
CA SER A 31 -6.25 -13.23 8.55
C SER A 31 -5.25 -13.63 9.62
N ALA A 32 -4.17 -12.85 9.78
CA ALA A 32 -3.20 -13.04 10.85
C ALA A 32 -3.76 -12.80 12.25
N GLY A 33 -4.97 -12.23 12.37
CA GLY A 33 -5.64 -12.09 13.66
C GLY A 33 -4.88 -11.22 14.68
N TRP A 34 -4.02 -10.30 14.20
CA TRP A 34 -3.17 -9.46 15.05
C TRP A 34 -3.95 -8.70 16.12
N ILE A 35 -5.20 -8.33 15.84
CA ILE A 35 -6.04 -7.56 16.76
C ILE A 35 -7.44 -8.15 16.76
N SER A 36 -7.89 -8.57 17.95
CA SER A 36 -9.24 -9.09 18.14
C SER A 36 -10.27 -7.97 18.05
N GLY A 37 -11.37 -8.20 17.31
CA GLY A 37 -12.46 -7.23 17.18
C GLY A 37 -12.16 -6.03 16.27
N LEU A 38 -11.02 -6.01 15.58
CA LEU A 38 -10.76 -5.01 14.55
C LEU A 38 -11.77 -5.16 13.41
N PRO A 39 -12.39 -4.07 12.92
CA PRO A 39 -13.24 -4.16 11.75
C PRO A 39 -12.45 -4.66 10.54
N PRO A 40 -13.08 -5.40 9.61
CA PRO A 40 -12.35 -6.01 8.52
C PRO A 40 -11.58 -4.97 7.69
N LEU A 41 -10.23 -5.02 7.75
CA LEU A 41 -9.36 -4.09 7.03
C LEU A 41 -9.65 -4.03 5.52
N PRO A 42 -10.02 -5.13 4.82
CA PRO A 42 -10.42 -5.05 3.42
C PRO A 42 -11.63 -4.14 3.15
N ILE A 43 -12.58 -4.07 4.09
CA ILE A 43 -13.74 -3.18 3.98
C ILE A 43 -13.29 -1.72 4.17
N ILE A 44 -12.45 -1.47 5.19
CA ILE A 44 -11.86 -0.14 5.43
C ILE A 44 -11.08 0.33 4.20
N ALA A 45 -10.27 -0.55 3.60
CA ALA A 45 -9.50 -0.27 2.39
C ALA A 45 -10.40 0.10 1.21
N ALA A 46 -11.46 -0.68 0.96
CA ALA A 46 -12.40 -0.41 -0.12
C ALA A 46 -13.09 0.95 0.06
N LEU A 47 -13.64 1.23 1.25
CA LEU A 47 -14.28 2.50 1.58
C LEU A 47 -13.30 3.68 1.45
N SER A 48 -12.06 3.48 1.89
CA SER A 48 -10.99 4.49 1.79
C SER A 48 -10.60 4.79 0.36
N LEU A 49 -10.60 3.80 -0.55
CA LEU A 49 -10.37 4.03 -1.98
C LEU A 49 -11.48 4.90 -2.58
N PHE A 50 -12.75 4.62 -2.27
CA PHE A 50 -13.87 5.45 -2.74
C PHE A 50 -13.78 6.87 -2.19
N ALA A 51 -13.52 7.02 -0.89
CA ALA A 51 -13.35 8.33 -0.25
C ALA A 51 -12.17 9.11 -0.86
N ALA A 52 -11.03 8.46 -1.07
CA ALA A 52 -9.87 9.07 -1.70
C ALA A 52 -10.15 9.49 -3.14
N ALA A 53 -10.86 8.67 -3.92
CA ALA A 53 -11.23 9.01 -5.28
C ALA A 53 -12.23 10.16 -5.36
N PHE A 54 -13.21 10.20 -4.46
CA PHE A 54 -14.12 11.33 -4.31
C PHE A 54 -13.36 12.60 -3.94
N LEU A 55 -12.51 12.55 -2.90
CA LEU A 55 -11.71 13.68 -2.46
C LEU A 55 -10.81 14.22 -3.57
N LEU A 56 -10.16 13.35 -4.34
CA LEU A 56 -9.32 13.76 -5.46
C LEU A 56 -10.11 14.24 -6.68
N GLN A 57 -11.43 13.98 -6.77
CA GLN A 57 -12.31 14.56 -7.81
C GLN A 57 -12.75 15.97 -7.45
N THR A 58 -12.76 16.32 -6.16
CA THR A 58 -13.07 17.69 -5.77
C THR A 58 -12.01 18.65 -6.31
N ASN A 59 -12.43 19.85 -6.70
CA ASN A 59 -11.53 20.92 -7.17
C ASN A 59 -10.72 21.56 -6.03
N LEU A 60 -10.45 20.83 -4.95
CA LEU A 60 -9.71 21.35 -3.81
C LEU A 60 -8.24 21.58 -4.18
N PRO A 61 -7.59 22.59 -3.59
CA PRO A 61 -6.15 22.75 -3.68
C PRO A 61 -5.46 21.46 -3.23
N ARG A 62 -4.44 21.03 -3.98
CA ARG A 62 -3.78 19.75 -3.75
C ARG A 62 -3.19 19.60 -2.34
N MET A 63 -2.69 20.69 -1.75
CA MET A 63 -2.19 20.64 -0.37
C MET A 63 -3.32 20.37 0.62
N LEU A 64 -4.50 20.93 0.36
CA LEU A 64 -5.69 20.72 1.20
C LEU A 64 -6.20 19.28 1.09
N SER A 65 -6.19 18.66 -0.11
CA SER A 65 -6.59 17.26 -0.23
C SER A 65 -5.67 16.33 0.58
N HIS A 66 -4.36 16.55 0.53
CA HIS A 66 -3.40 15.79 1.34
C HIS A 66 -3.61 15.99 2.84
N ALA A 67 -3.80 17.24 3.27
CA ALA A 67 -4.05 17.56 4.67
C ALA A 67 -5.35 16.91 5.17
N LEU A 68 -6.42 16.98 4.39
CA LEU A 68 -7.70 16.35 4.74
C LEU A 68 -7.60 14.83 4.81
N THR A 69 -6.89 14.17 3.89
CA THR A 69 -6.67 12.72 3.98
C THR A 69 -5.86 12.36 5.22
N PHE A 70 -4.80 13.12 5.49
CA PHE A 70 -3.97 12.88 6.66
C PHE A 70 -4.80 12.98 7.95
N LEU A 71 -5.56 14.08 8.10
CA LEU A 71 -6.46 14.30 9.23
C LEU A 71 -7.58 13.26 9.31
N PHE A 72 -8.15 12.85 8.18
CA PHE A 72 -9.18 11.81 8.14
C PHE A 72 -8.61 10.46 8.54
N GLY A 73 -7.40 10.12 8.10
CA GLY A 73 -6.70 8.90 8.50
C GLY A 73 -6.47 8.86 10.01
N ILE A 74 -5.96 9.96 10.58
CA ILE A 74 -5.78 10.09 12.04
C ILE A 74 -7.13 10.02 12.77
N GLY A 75 -8.12 10.79 12.33
CA GLY A 75 -9.43 10.86 12.99
C GLY A 75 -10.20 9.54 12.92
N ALA A 76 -10.19 8.86 11.77
CA ALA A 76 -10.83 7.55 11.62
C ALA A 76 -10.12 6.49 12.46
N ALA A 77 -8.78 6.49 12.45
CA ALA A 77 -7.99 5.62 13.31
C ALA A 77 -8.28 5.87 14.80
N PHE A 78 -8.39 7.13 15.21
CA PHE A 78 -8.77 7.53 16.57
C PHE A 78 -10.15 7.01 16.96
N LEU A 79 -11.16 7.22 16.12
CA LEU A 79 -12.53 6.75 16.37
C LEU A 79 -12.60 5.22 16.44
N LEU A 80 -11.85 4.53 15.58
CA LEU A 80 -11.77 3.07 15.57
C LEU A 80 -11.05 2.52 16.81
N GLY A 81 -9.94 3.15 17.22
CA GLY A 81 -9.24 2.80 18.46
C GLY A 81 -10.07 3.03 19.72
N ALA A 82 -10.78 4.16 19.79
CA ALA A 82 -11.73 4.42 20.88
C ALA A 82 -12.85 3.36 20.93
N TRP A 83 -13.30 2.90 19.76
CA TRP A 83 -14.32 1.85 19.68
C TRP A 83 -13.79 0.49 20.15
N THR A 84 -12.56 0.12 19.80
CA THR A 84 -11.97 -1.17 20.21
C THR A 84 -11.63 -1.24 21.70
N ILE A 85 -11.26 -0.12 22.34
CA ILE A 85 -10.94 -0.08 23.79
C ILE A 85 -12.21 -0.02 24.67
N GLY A 86 -13.40 0.09 24.07
CA GLY A 86 -14.66 0.14 24.83
C GLY A 86 -14.91 1.47 25.54
N GLY A 87 -14.31 2.57 25.05
CA GLY A 87 -14.53 3.91 25.60
C GLY A 87 -13.91 5.00 24.74
N LEU A 88 -14.51 6.20 24.76
CA LEU A 88 -13.91 7.42 24.21
C LEU A 88 -12.77 7.86 25.13
N ALA A 89 -11.63 7.17 25.06
CA ALA A 89 -10.38 7.66 25.61
C ALA A 89 -10.12 9.06 25.01
N GLY A 90 -9.73 10.02 25.84
CA GLY A 90 -9.55 11.40 25.38
C GLY A 90 -8.43 11.48 24.33
N PRO A 91 -8.36 12.57 23.53
CA PRO A 91 -7.26 12.81 22.60
C PRO A 91 -5.87 12.63 23.22
N HIS A 92 -5.74 13.02 24.48
CA HIS A 92 -4.52 12.93 25.25
C HIS A 92 -4.13 11.49 25.59
N ASP A 93 -5.11 10.62 25.89
CA ASP A 93 -4.88 9.22 26.22
C ASP A 93 -4.39 8.48 24.98
N LEU A 94 -4.95 8.79 23.81
CA LEU A 94 -4.61 8.14 22.55
C LEU A 94 -3.23 8.56 22.00
N VAL A 95 -2.79 9.81 22.23
CA VAL A 95 -1.41 10.23 21.94
C VAL A 95 -0.43 9.54 22.89
N GLY A 96 -0.79 9.40 24.17
CA GLY A 96 -0.05 8.60 25.13
C GLY A 96 0.09 7.14 24.66
N GLU A 97 -1.03 6.53 24.26
CA GLU A 97 -1.10 5.14 23.76
C GLU A 97 -0.36 4.92 22.43
N LEU A 98 -0.33 5.92 21.54
CA LEU A 98 0.50 5.89 20.32
C LEU A 98 1.99 5.99 20.67
N GLY A 99 2.33 6.79 21.68
CA GLY A 99 3.69 6.90 22.20
C GLY A 99 4.14 5.62 22.89
N THR A 100 3.29 5.00 23.71
CA THR A 100 3.56 3.70 24.33
C THR A 100 3.64 2.61 23.29
N TRP A 101 2.85 2.64 22.21
CA TRP A 101 3.02 1.70 21.09
C TRP A 101 4.38 1.83 20.43
N PHE A 102 4.80 3.06 20.09
CA PHE A 102 6.12 3.28 19.49
C PHE A 102 7.26 2.85 20.42
N GLN A 103 7.04 2.90 21.74
CA GLN A 103 7.96 2.39 22.75
C GLN A 103 7.81 0.87 22.97
N ALA A 104 6.63 0.32 22.72
CA ALA A 104 6.31 -1.09 22.85
C ALA A 104 6.72 -1.90 21.62
N ILE A 105 6.93 -1.24 20.48
CA ILE A 105 7.77 -1.70 19.37
C ILE A 105 9.19 -1.86 19.92
N GLY A 106 9.40 -3.02 20.54
CA GLY A 106 10.63 -3.51 21.11
C GLY A 106 10.67 -3.71 22.61
N SER A 107 9.51 -3.65 23.27
CA SER A 107 9.34 -4.15 24.63
C SER A 107 8.53 -5.45 24.59
N ALA A 108 8.92 -6.46 25.36
CA ALA A 108 8.24 -7.77 25.43
C ALA A 108 6.82 -7.75 26.04
N ASP A 109 6.26 -6.56 26.34
CA ASP A 109 4.92 -6.40 26.92
C ASP A 109 3.83 -6.44 25.82
N GLY A 110 3.55 -7.63 25.30
CA GLY A 110 2.64 -7.84 24.15
C GLY A 110 1.15 -7.52 24.36
N ASP A 111 0.68 -7.39 25.60
CA ASP A 111 -0.72 -7.03 25.90
C ASP A 111 -0.98 -5.51 25.90
N ARG A 112 0.08 -4.69 26.05
CA ARG A 112 -0.02 -3.22 26.09
C ARG A 112 0.23 -2.63 24.70
N GLY A 113 -0.66 -2.91 23.75
CA GLY A 113 -0.49 -2.33 22.41
C GLY A 113 -1.52 -2.72 21.35
N GLU A 114 -2.49 -3.60 21.64
CA GLU A 114 -3.43 -4.06 20.61
C GLU A 114 -4.26 -2.91 20.01
N ALA A 115 -4.73 -1.99 20.84
CA ALA A 115 -5.58 -0.91 20.37
C ALA A 115 -4.80 0.15 19.59
N SER A 116 -3.62 0.52 20.04
CA SER A 116 -2.73 1.45 19.35
C SER A 116 -2.20 0.87 18.03
N MET A 117 -1.93 -0.43 17.99
CA MET A 117 -1.66 -1.16 16.74
C MET A 117 -2.86 -1.08 15.78
N GLY A 118 -4.10 -1.19 16.29
CA GLY A 118 -5.32 -1.12 15.47
C GLY A 118 -5.55 0.25 14.85
N VAL A 119 -5.32 1.29 15.64
CA VAL A 119 -5.26 2.68 15.18
C VAL A 119 -4.22 2.82 14.06
N ALA A 120 -2.99 2.34 14.29
CA ALA A 120 -1.91 2.45 13.31
C ALA A 120 -2.23 1.71 12.00
N LEU A 121 -2.68 0.46 12.06
CA LEU A 121 -3.04 -0.35 10.87
C LEU A 121 -4.20 0.28 10.09
N THR A 122 -5.18 0.83 10.79
CA THR A 122 -6.30 1.56 10.17
C THR A 122 -5.80 2.81 9.44
N ALA A 123 -5.00 3.64 10.11
CA ALA A 123 -4.43 4.86 9.53
C ALA A 123 -3.59 4.54 8.29
N MET A 124 -2.71 3.54 8.40
CA MET A 124 -1.88 3.05 7.29
C MET A 124 -2.74 2.56 6.13
N THR A 125 -3.80 1.79 6.38
CA THR A 125 -4.72 1.32 5.34
C THR A 125 -5.36 2.48 4.59
N ILE A 126 -5.82 3.52 5.30
CA ILE A 126 -6.42 4.73 4.71
C ILE A 126 -5.38 5.48 3.86
N TRP A 127 -4.16 5.66 4.37
CA TRP A 127 -3.10 6.36 3.66
C TRP A 127 -2.60 5.60 2.43
N VAL A 128 -2.49 4.27 2.52
CA VAL A 128 -2.16 3.40 1.39
C VAL A 128 -3.24 3.50 0.31
N ALA A 129 -4.52 3.42 0.69
CA ALA A 129 -5.64 3.60 -0.24
C ALA A 129 -5.56 4.97 -0.95
N TYR A 130 -5.34 6.05 -0.20
CA TYR A 130 -5.16 7.38 -0.79
C TYR A 130 -3.94 7.46 -1.71
N GLY A 131 -2.79 6.93 -1.29
CA GLY A 131 -1.56 6.87 -2.08
C GLY A 131 -1.76 6.14 -3.40
N THR A 132 -2.46 5.01 -3.37
CA THR A 132 -2.84 4.21 -4.53
C THR A 132 -3.67 5.02 -5.53
N VAL A 133 -4.75 5.67 -5.08
CA VAL A 133 -5.61 6.50 -5.95
C VAL A 133 -4.84 7.71 -6.48
N TRP A 134 -4.07 8.38 -5.63
CA TRP A 134 -3.28 9.56 -5.99
C TRP A 134 -2.26 9.23 -7.08
N GLN A 135 -1.52 8.13 -6.94
CA GLN A 135 -0.56 7.66 -7.94
C GLN A 135 -1.26 7.23 -9.24
N ALA A 136 -2.40 6.53 -9.13
CA ALA A 136 -3.18 6.07 -10.28
C ALA A 136 -3.60 7.24 -11.18
N ARG A 137 -4.01 8.37 -10.57
CA ARG A 137 -4.38 9.61 -11.27
C ARG A 137 -3.20 10.37 -11.83
N ARG A 138 -2.13 10.53 -11.05
CA ARG A 138 -1.07 11.48 -11.40
C ARG A 138 -0.12 10.94 -12.46
N ARG A 139 0.32 9.68 -12.32
CA ARG A 139 1.45 9.17 -13.12
C ARG A 139 1.03 8.44 -14.38
N ALA A 140 -0.27 8.19 -14.58
CA ALA A 140 -0.79 7.32 -15.64
C ALA A 140 -0.11 5.92 -15.71
N ARG A 141 0.65 5.54 -14.68
CA ARG A 141 1.35 4.24 -14.57
C ARG A 141 0.56 3.38 -13.59
N ALA A 142 -0.01 2.27 -14.05
CA ALA A 142 -0.77 1.35 -13.20
C ALA A 142 0.12 0.83 -12.06
N LEU A 143 1.36 0.47 -12.40
CA LEU A 143 2.36 -0.05 -11.48
C LEU A 143 2.66 0.89 -10.30
N ALA A 144 2.78 2.19 -10.57
CA ALA A 144 3.02 3.17 -9.50
C ALA A 144 1.86 3.25 -8.49
N ALA A 145 0.64 2.90 -8.91
CA ALA A 145 -0.52 2.81 -8.02
C ALA A 145 -0.53 1.53 -7.19
N LEU A 146 0.14 0.47 -7.64
CA LEU A 146 0.24 -0.79 -6.91
C LEU A 146 1.33 -0.76 -5.84
N VAL A 147 2.35 0.10 -5.99
CA VAL A 147 3.49 0.18 -5.06
C VAL A 147 3.06 0.33 -3.59
N PRO A 148 2.14 1.23 -3.21
CA PRO A 148 1.73 1.36 -1.81
C PRO A 148 1.15 0.07 -1.23
N SER A 149 0.23 -0.58 -1.96
CA SER A 149 -0.37 -1.86 -1.54
C SER A 149 0.65 -2.99 -1.48
N PHE A 150 1.60 -3.00 -2.43
CA PHE A 150 2.67 -3.99 -2.46
C PHE A 150 3.64 -3.83 -1.30
N VAL A 151 4.03 -2.60 -0.96
CA VAL A 151 4.87 -2.32 0.21
C VAL A 151 4.15 -2.74 1.49
N MET A 152 2.86 -2.43 1.63
CA MET A 152 2.05 -2.88 2.76
C MET A 152 2.04 -4.41 2.89
N LEU A 153 1.88 -5.13 1.78
CA LEU A 153 1.95 -6.58 1.75
C LEU A 153 3.32 -7.11 2.18
N LEU A 154 4.41 -6.57 1.61
CA LEU A 154 5.76 -7.00 1.97
C LEU A 154 6.07 -6.76 3.45
N VAL A 155 5.66 -5.61 3.98
CA VAL A 155 5.77 -5.32 5.40
C VAL A 155 4.99 -6.33 6.20
N ALA A 156 3.75 -6.65 5.83
CA ALA A 156 2.96 -7.66 6.54
C ALA A 156 3.60 -9.05 6.49
N LEU A 157 4.04 -9.50 5.32
CA LEU A 157 4.67 -10.82 5.15
C LEU A 157 6.01 -10.94 5.87
N ALA A 158 6.78 -9.85 5.99
CA ALA A 158 8.03 -9.85 6.75
C ALA A 158 7.83 -10.18 8.25
N PHE A 159 6.59 -10.10 8.75
CA PHE A 159 6.24 -10.39 10.15
C PHE A 159 5.32 -11.61 10.31
N LEU A 160 5.09 -12.39 9.26
CA LEU A 160 4.17 -13.51 9.30
C LEU A 160 4.85 -14.84 9.01
N PRO A 161 4.33 -15.96 9.56
CA PRO A 161 4.82 -17.28 9.22
C PRO A 161 4.67 -17.58 7.72
N GLU A 162 5.46 -18.53 7.22
CA GLU A 162 5.52 -18.90 5.80
C GLU A 162 4.16 -19.30 5.21
N GLU A 163 3.24 -19.79 6.03
CA GLU A 163 1.87 -20.11 5.62
C GLU A 163 1.10 -18.91 5.07
N TYR A 164 1.54 -17.67 5.29
CA TYR A 164 0.95 -16.47 4.71
C TYR A 164 1.61 -16.07 3.38
N TYR A 165 2.69 -16.71 2.95
CA TYR A 165 3.42 -16.29 1.74
C TYR A 165 2.62 -16.51 0.45
N TRP A 166 1.55 -17.32 0.47
CA TRP A 166 0.63 -17.48 -0.68
C TRP A 166 -0.11 -16.19 -1.04
N TYR A 167 -0.19 -15.21 -0.14
CA TYR A 167 -0.78 -13.92 -0.47
C TYR A 167 0.06 -13.11 -1.46
N LEU A 168 1.36 -13.38 -1.58
CA LEU A 168 2.22 -12.77 -2.60
C LEU A 168 1.77 -13.13 -4.03
N PRO A 169 1.67 -14.42 -4.43
CA PRO A 169 1.12 -14.77 -5.74
C PRO A 169 -0.35 -14.34 -5.88
N ALA A 170 -1.17 -14.39 -4.82
CA ALA A 170 -2.55 -13.87 -4.87
C ALA A 170 -2.59 -12.37 -5.22
N PHE A 171 -1.68 -11.57 -4.66
CA PHE A 171 -1.56 -10.15 -4.93
C PHE A 171 -1.18 -9.88 -6.39
N LEU A 172 -0.25 -10.67 -6.94
CA LEU A 172 0.17 -10.56 -8.34
C LEU A 172 -1.01 -10.88 -9.29
N ILE A 173 -1.77 -11.93 -9.00
CA ILE A 173 -2.99 -12.29 -9.75
C ILE A 173 -4.02 -11.17 -9.65
N ALA A 174 -4.29 -10.66 -8.45
CA ALA A 174 -5.23 -9.55 -8.22
C ALA A 174 -4.81 -8.23 -8.89
N SER A 175 -3.51 -8.03 -9.08
CA SER A 175 -2.95 -6.86 -9.76
C SER A 175 -3.09 -6.92 -11.29
N ALA A 176 -3.14 -8.12 -11.87
CA ALA A 176 -3.12 -8.30 -13.32
C ALA A 176 -4.26 -7.58 -14.06
N PRO A 177 -5.53 -7.63 -13.61
CA PRO A 177 -6.62 -6.88 -14.24
C PRO A 177 -6.37 -5.37 -14.32
N ALA A 178 -5.88 -4.75 -13.24
CA ALA A 178 -5.59 -3.31 -13.22
C ALA A 178 -4.47 -2.93 -14.19
N LEU A 179 -3.48 -3.82 -14.38
CA LEU A 179 -2.39 -3.63 -15.34
C LEU A 179 -2.88 -3.74 -16.79
N VAL A 180 -3.71 -4.75 -17.09
CA VAL A 180 -4.25 -4.99 -18.43
C VAL A 180 -5.20 -3.87 -18.86
N PHE A 181 -6.17 -3.53 -18.01
CA PHE A 181 -7.18 -2.51 -18.32
C PHE A 181 -6.57 -1.15 -18.66
N LYS A 182 -5.54 -0.72 -17.91
CA LYS A 182 -4.88 0.57 -18.18
C LYS A 182 -4.10 0.57 -19.49
N LYS A 183 -3.51 -0.58 -19.86
CA LYS A 183 -2.79 -0.74 -21.12
C LYS A 183 -3.75 -0.61 -22.32
N GLU A 184 -4.93 -1.22 -22.23
CA GLU A 184 -5.97 -1.09 -23.25
C GLU A 184 -6.47 0.35 -23.39
N GLN A 185 -6.69 1.06 -22.28
CA GLN A 185 -7.09 2.47 -22.33
C GLN A 185 -6.05 3.33 -23.04
N LEU A 186 -4.75 3.15 -22.76
CA LEU A 186 -3.67 3.89 -23.41
C LEU A 186 -3.62 3.60 -24.92
N TRP A 187 -3.76 2.33 -25.32
CA TRP A 187 -3.79 1.93 -26.72
C TRP A 187 -5.02 2.45 -27.47
N GLY A 188 -6.20 2.47 -26.85
CA GLY A 188 -7.40 3.04 -27.43
C GLY A 188 -7.27 4.55 -27.71
N HIS A 189 -6.67 5.29 -26.77
CA HIS A 189 -6.40 6.73 -26.95
C HIS A 189 -5.40 7.00 -28.08
N GLU A 190 -4.34 6.20 -28.18
CA GLU A 190 -3.38 6.32 -29.29
C GLU A 190 -4.00 5.97 -30.63
N ARG A 191 -4.83 4.93 -30.71
CA ARG A 191 -5.51 4.52 -31.95
C ARG A 191 -6.48 5.61 -32.43
N SER A 192 -7.24 6.21 -31.51
CA SER A 192 -8.12 7.34 -31.81
C SER A 192 -7.34 8.58 -32.27
N ARG A 193 -6.20 8.88 -31.63
CA ARG A 193 -5.33 9.97 -32.09
C ARG A 193 -4.77 9.72 -33.48
N ARG A 194 -4.31 8.49 -33.77
CA ARG A 194 -3.82 8.12 -35.10
C ARG A 194 -4.92 8.20 -36.15
N SER A 195 -6.14 7.76 -35.86
CA SER A 195 -7.24 7.87 -36.83
C SER A 195 -7.63 9.31 -37.13
N HIS A 196 -7.54 10.22 -36.14
CA HIS A 196 -7.76 11.66 -36.34
C HIS A 196 -6.55 12.37 -36.96
N SER A 197 -5.33 11.86 -36.77
CA SER A 197 -4.11 12.46 -37.32
C SER A 197 -3.79 12.01 -38.76
N ILE A 198 -4.55 11.09 -39.36
CA ILE A 198 -4.39 10.74 -40.78
C ILE A 198 -4.66 11.97 -41.70
N ASN A 199 -5.30 13.02 -41.19
CA ASN A 199 -5.46 14.31 -41.89
C ASN A 199 -4.52 15.43 -41.41
N ALA A 200 -3.59 15.18 -40.48
CA ALA A 200 -2.66 16.18 -39.95
C ALA A 200 -1.20 15.74 -40.18
N ARG A 201 -0.38 16.68 -40.66
CA ARG A 201 0.99 16.50 -41.18
C ARG A 201 1.89 15.52 -40.38
N PRO A 202 2.77 14.78 -41.08
CA PRO A 202 3.67 13.79 -40.48
C PRO A 202 4.93 14.47 -39.95
N GLU A 203 4.88 15.14 -38.80
CA GLU A 203 6.11 15.50 -38.08
C GLU A 203 5.97 15.18 -36.59
N GLU A 204 6.98 14.48 -36.08
CA GLU A 204 7.17 14.05 -34.68
C GLU A 204 6.34 12.85 -34.20
N THR A 205 6.63 11.69 -34.79
CA THR A 205 6.45 10.39 -34.12
C THR A 205 7.37 10.32 -32.90
N ARG A 206 6.87 10.81 -31.75
CA ARG A 206 7.45 10.49 -30.44
C ARG A 206 7.19 9.00 -30.18
N ILE A 207 8.11 8.17 -30.66
CA ILE A 207 8.17 6.74 -30.40
C ILE A 207 8.12 6.57 -28.87
N LEU A 208 7.07 5.91 -28.38
CA LEU A 208 7.04 5.43 -27.00
C LEU A 208 8.20 4.47 -26.85
N SER A 209 9.28 4.98 -26.24
CA SER A 209 10.47 4.19 -25.97
C SER A 209 10.07 2.95 -25.14
N PRO A 210 10.51 1.74 -25.54
CA PRO A 210 10.35 0.51 -24.74
C PRO A 210 10.95 0.60 -23.33
N SER A 211 11.75 1.65 -23.03
CA SER A 211 12.30 1.91 -21.70
C SER A 211 11.25 2.10 -20.59
N ASN A 212 10.01 2.47 -20.90
CA ASN A 212 8.97 2.65 -19.89
C ASN A 212 8.36 1.33 -19.36
N ALA A 213 8.53 0.22 -20.09
CA ALA A 213 8.16 -1.12 -19.62
C ALA A 213 9.30 -1.81 -18.84
N PHE A 214 10.54 -1.36 -19.04
CA PHE A 214 11.72 -1.93 -18.39
C PHE A 214 11.73 -1.65 -16.89
N ILE A 215 11.57 -0.39 -16.48
CA ILE A 215 11.59 0.04 -15.07
C ILE A 215 10.65 -0.80 -14.17
N PRO A 216 9.37 -1.02 -14.51
CA PRO A 216 8.50 -1.82 -13.66
C PRO A 216 8.78 -3.32 -13.71
N ALA A 217 9.23 -3.86 -14.85
CA ALA A 217 9.69 -5.25 -14.91
C ALA A 217 10.94 -5.44 -14.03
N THR A 218 11.84 -4.46 -14.01
CA THR A 218 13.00 -4.44 -13.13
C THR A 218 12.58 -4.31 -11.67
N ILE A 219 11.62 -3.46 -11.31
CA ILE A 219 11.15 -3.34 -9.90
C ILE A 219 10.48 -4.64 -9.43
N ILE A 220 9.65 -5.27 -10.27
CA ILE A 220 9.03 -6.57 -9.95
C ILE A 220 10.09 -7.65 -9.84
N ALA A 221 11.02 -7.72 -10.79
CA ALA A 221 12.13 -8.68 -10.76
C ALA A 221 13.04 -8.46 -9.54
N LEU A 222 13.32 -7.20 -9.17
CA LEU A 222 14.13 -6.84 -8.00
C LEU A 222 13.40 -7.18 -6.70
N ALA A 223 12.09 -6.91 -6.62
CA ALA A 223 11.29 -7.25 -5.46
C ALA A 223 11.19 -8.77 -5.29
N VAL A 224 10.94 -9.51 -6.37
CA VAL A 224 10.95 -10.98 -6.39
C VAL A 224 12.33 -11.51 -6.01
N LEU A 225 13.42 -10.94 -6.56
CA LEU A 225 14.79 -11.31 -6.19
C LEU A 225 15.03 -11.06 -4.69
N ILE A 226 14.71 -9.86 -4.19
CA ILE A 226 14.92 -9.50 -2.78
C ILE A 226 14.13 -10.46 -1.87
N THR A 227 12.88 -10.77 -2.19
CA THR A 227 12.10 -11.76 -1.42
C THR A 227 12.63 -13.19 -1.53
N TRP A 228 13.32 -13.55 -2.61
CA TRP A 228 13.90 -14.89 -2.79
C TRP A 228 15.28 -15.02 -2.13
N PHE A 229 15.99 -13.91 -1.98
CA PHE A 229 17.31 -13.84 -1.34
C PHE A 229 17.24 -13.47 0.15
N LEU A 230 16.06 -13.09 0.66
CA LEU A 230 15.82 -12.98 2.09
C LEU A 230 15.67 -14.40 2.66
N PRO A 231 16.56 -14.83 3.57
CA PRO A 231 16.45 -16.14 4.21
C PRO A 231 15.16 -16.21 5.02
N ALA A 232 14.54 -17.39 5.05
CA ALA A 232 13.45 -17.64 5.98
C ALA A 232 13.96 -17.46 7.43
N PRO A 233 13.11 -16.99 8.37
CA PRO A 233 13.51 -16.86 9.76
C PRO A 233 14.03 -18.20 10.30
N GLY A 234 15.33 -18.27 10.63
CA GLY A 234 15.98 -19.48 11.14
C GLY A 234 16.76 -20.33 10.12
N GLU A 235 16.79 -19.95 8.84
CA GLU A 235 17.69 -20.60 7.86
C GLU A 235 19.06 -19.90 7.78
N PRO A 236 20.17 -20.66 7.63
CA PRO A 236 21.48 -20.07 7.46
C PRO A 236 21.54 -19.27 6.16
N VAL A 237 21.82 -17.98 6.28
CA VAL A 237 21.98 -17.05 5.16
C VAL A 237 23.04 -17.61 4.21
N LEU A 238 22.74 -17.67 2.90
CA LEU A 238 23.71 -17.97 1.84
C LEU A 238 24.92 -17.05 2.04
N ALA A 239 26.08 -17.64 2.39
CA ALA A 239 27.31 -16.95 2.82
C ALA A 239 27.52 -15.61 2.10
N LEU A 240 27.09 -14.54 2.77
CA LEU A 240 27.34 -13.18 2.33
C LEU A 240 28.77 -12.82 2.76
N PRO A 241 29.40 -11.82 2.13
CA PRO A 241 30.68 -11.31 2.64
C PRO A 241 30.53 -10.97 4.13
N GLU A 242 31.46 -11.38 5.00
CA GLU A 242 31.37 -11.22 6.47
C GLU A 242 30.97 -9.79 6.89
N SER A 243 31.42 -8.76 6.15
CA SER A 243 31.05 -7.35 6.40
C SER A 243 29.55 -7.05 6.27
N PHE A 244 28.86 -7.83 5.42
CA PHE A 244 27.42 -7.73 5.20
C PHE A 244 26.65 -8.60 6.20
N GLU A 245 27.22 -9.73 6.65
CA GLU A 245 26.66 -10.54 7.73
C GLU A 245 26.60 -9.77 9.04
N ASP A 246 27.66 -9.07 9.44
CA ASP A 246 27.63 -8.25 10.66
C ASP A 246 26.58 -7.14 10.58
N SER A 247 26.45 -6.51 9.41
CA SER A 247 25.45 -5.45 9.19
C SER A 247 24.03 -6.00 9.17
N LEU A 248 23.82 -7.18 8.57
CA LEU A 248 22.53 -7.86 8.54
C LEU A 248 22.17 -8.45 9.90
N TYR A 249 23.13 -8.98 10.65
CA TYR A 249 22.91 -9.50 11.99
C TYR A 249 22.56 -8.37 12.94
N VAL A 250 23.25 -7.23 12.89
CA VAL A 250 22.88 -6.04 13.65
C VAL A 250 21.52 -5.50 13.19
N LEU A 251 21.21 -5.54 11.88
CA LEU A 251 19.90 -5.15 11.38
C LEU A 251 18.81 -6.11 11.86
N GLU A 252 19.03 -7.42 11.78
CA GLU A 252 18.12 -8.49 12.17
C GLU A 252 17.93 -8.53 13.67
N GLU A 253 18.96 -8.30 14.47
CA GLU A 253 18.89 -8.21 15.93
C GLU A 253 18.14 -6.95 16.34
N ASN A 254 18.46 -5.78 15.75
CA ASN A 254 17.70 -4.56 16.02
C ASN A 254 16.25 -4.66 15.51
N TRP A 255 16.03 -5.36 14.40
CA TRP A 255 14.70 -5.60 13.83
C TRP A 255 13.91 -6.56 14.70
N ALA A 256 14.47 -7.71 15.05
CA ALA A 256 13.87 -8.68 15.96
C ALA A 256 13.56 -8.04 17.32
N VAL A 257 14.48 -7.24 17.87
CA VAL A 257 14.26 -6.49 19.10
C VAL A 257 13.04 -5.57 18.95
N LEU A 258 12.89 -4.81 17.87
CA LEU A 258 11.72 -3.93 17.63
C LEU A 258 10.37 -4.69 17.62
N PHE A 259 10.35 -6.01 17.44
CA PHE A 259 9.11 -6.77 17.26
C PHE A 259 8.94 -7.96 18.23
N GLN A 260 9.81 -8.11 19.23
CA GLN A 260 9.65 -9.09 20.32
C GLN A 260 8.34 -8.91 21.13
N GLY A 261 7.65 -7.77 20.98
CA GLY A 261 6.35 -7.49 21.59
C GLY A 261 5.15 -7.79 20.70
N VAL A 262 5.34 -8.19 19.44
CA VAL A 262 4.21 -8.60 18.58
C VAL A 262 3.81 -10.02 19.02
N PRO A 263 2.58 -10.24 19.52
CA PRO A 263 2.20 -11.54 20.02
C PRO A 263 2.28 -12.59 18.90
N ASP A 264 3.07 -13.64 19.11
CA ASP A 264 3.05 -14.86 18.32
C ASP A 264 1.64 -15.46 18.41
N ARG A 265 0.77 -15.11 17.47
CA ARG A 265 -0.57 -15.68 17.35
C ARG A 265 -0.55 -16.70 16.20
N LYS A 266 -0.92 -17.91 16.61
CA LYS A 266 -1.09 -19.14 15.80
C LYS A 266 -1.95 -18.93 14.57
#